data_AF-A0AAN7WGI0-F1
#
_entry.id   AF-A0AAN7WGI0-F1
#
_cell.length_a   1.000
_cell.length_b   1.000
_cell.length_c   1.000
_cell.angle_alpha   90.00
_cell.angle_beta   90.00
_cell.angle_gamma   90.00
#
_symmetry.space_group_name_H-M   'P 1'
#
loop_
_entity.id
_entity.type
_entity.pdbx_description
1 polymer ?
#
loop_
_entity_poly.entity_id
_entity_poly.type
_entity_poly.pdbx_seq_one_letter_code
_entity_poly.pdbx_strand_id
1 'polypeptide(L)'
;MFYLFANCNFVPDHYEDWQAAYDDLAAYVWPKEPTTMTYYFGIPLDYADDFHKTTSMLAFEVYGCREHKDLYETHLNSPAMGKFLSIVPGHTTTDLDLSHYEAVAGFLDREGDKQECAIMLDIRIACKCAAARARVVKNMQGLTSAVKGAELGPLTFMAFSSLDNDINARLFVRLESTEALERFVRGQDMLVFWRQCREDIASIESRSYVPNGKGWLHRGT
;
A
#
# COMPACT_ATOMS: atom_id res chain seq x y z
N MET A 1 -1.55 -2.09 14.90
CA MET A 1 -1.76 -2.36 13.47
C MET A 1 -0.45 -2.78 12.84
N PHE A 2 -0.54 -3.71 11.91
CA PHE A 2 0.55 -4.20 11.08
C PHE A 2 0.25 -3.82 9.63
N TYR A 3 1.24 -3.29 8.92
CA TYR A 3 1.07 -2.83 7.55
C TYR A 3 1.91 -3.69 6.62
N LEU A 4 1.24 -4.23 5.62
CA LEU A 4 1.83 -5.09 4.62
C LEU A 4 1.66 -4.44 3.26
N PHE A 5 2.69 -4.58 2.43
CA PHE A 5 2.56 -4.36 1.01
C PHE A 5 3.00 -5.62 0.29
N ALA A 6 2.22 -6.03 -0.72
CA ALA A 6 2.62 -7.07 -1.64
C ALA A 6 2.68 -6.52 -3.06
N ASN A 7 3.65 -6.98 -3.86
CA ASN A 7 3.57 -6.87 -5.31
C ASN A 7 3.13 -8.23 -5.85
N CYS A 8 1.91 -8.31 -6.36
CA CYS A 8 1.42 -9.50 -7.04
C CYS A 8 1.95 -9.45 -8.48
N ASN A 9 2.99 -10.22 -8.79
CA ASN A 9 3.61 -10.24 -10.12
C ASN A 9 3.04 -11.40 -10.94
N PHE A 10 2.26 -11.11 -11.97
CA PHE A 10 1.57 -12.12 -12.76
C PHE A 10 2.42 -12.62 -13.93
N VAL A 11 2.27 -13.89 -14.28
CA VAL A 11 2.59 -14.34 -15.63
C VAL A 11 1.65 -13.58 -16.58
N PRO A 12 2.11 -13.09 -17.75
CA PRO A 12 1.24 -12.39 -18.69
C PRO A 12 -0.06 -13.16 -18.96
N ASP A 13 -1.17 -12.43 -19.05
CA ASP A 13 -2.54 -12.94 -19.28
C ASP A 13 -3.15 -13.79 -18.15
N HIS A 14 -2.52 -13.90 -16.98
CA HIS A 14 -3.02 -14.66 -15.83
C HIS A 14 -3.59 -13.81 -14.68
N TYR A 15 -3.77 -12.50 -14.88
CA TYR A 15 -4.40 -11.64 -13.87
C TYR A 15 -5.80 -12.12 -13.49
N GLU A 16 -6.61 -12.56 -14.47
CA GLU A 16 -7.98 -13.01 -14.21
C GLU A 16 -8.02 -14.29 -13.38
N ASP A 17 -7.11 -15.24 -13.64
CA ASP A 17 -7.00 -16.47 -12.86
C ASP A 17 -6.67 -16.16 -11.41
N TRP A 18 -5.72 -15.24 -11.19
CA TRP A 18 -5.37 -14.75 -9.87
C TRP A 18 -6.56 -14.06 -9.19
N GLN A 19 -7.25 -13.16 -9.90
CA GLN A 19 -8.38 -12.41 -9.36
C GLN A 19 -9.56 -13.33 -9.00
N ALA A 20 -9.83 -14.36 -9.81
CA ALA A 20 -10.86 -15.36 -9.51
C ALA A 20 -10.53 -16.16 -8.24
N ALA A 21 -9.26 -16.54 -8.05
CA ALA A 21 -8.82 -17.18 -6.82
C ALA A 21 -8.96 -16.24 -5.60
N TYR A 22 -8.67 -14.95 -5.78
CA TYR A 22 -8.82 -13.95 -4.73
C TYR A 22 -10.29 -13.68 -4.38
N ASP A 23 -11.21 -13.63 -5.35
CA ASP A 23 -12.64 -13.40 -5.11
C ASP A 23 -13.22 -14.44 -4.13
N ASP A 24 -12.81 -15.70 -4.26
CA ASP A 24 -13.14 -16.78 -3.32
C ASP A 24 -12.56 -16.54 -1.92
N LEU A 25 -11.30 -16.08 -1.83
CA LEU A 25 -10.65 -15.75 -0.55
C LEU A 25 -11.36 -14.57 0.12
N ALA A 26 -11.67 -13.51 -0.62
CA ALA A 26 -12.33 -12.32 -0.12
C ALA A 26 -13.71 -12.64 0.52
N ALA A 27 -14.46 -13.56 -0.08
CA ALA A 27 -15.74 -14.02 0.45
C ALA A 27 -15.62 -14.73 1.81
N TYR A 28 -14.46 -15.35 2.09
CA TYR A 28 -14.15 -15.94 3.39
C TYR A 28 -13.66 -14.89 4.40
N VAL A 29 -12.71 -14.06 3.98
CA VAL A 29 -12.04 -13.08 4.84
C VAL A 29 -13.07 -12.12 5.45
N TRP A 30 -14.04 -11.64 4.66
CA TRP A 30 -15.10 -10.72 5.13
C TRP A 30 -15.80 -11.17 6.43
N PRO A 31 -16.45 -12.34 6.46
CA PRO A 31 -17.14 -12.83 7.66
C PRO A 31 -16.27 -13.56 8.68
N LYS A 32 -15.07 -14.06 8.31
CA LYS A 32 -14.32 -14.99 9.18
C LYS A 32 -13.07 -14.42 9.84
N GLU A 33 -12.51 -13.33 9.32
CA GLU A 33 -11.24 -12.80 9.80
C GLU A 33 -11.40 -11.35 10.29
N PRO A 34 -12.09 -11.09 11.42
CA PRO A 34 -12.43 -9.74 11.89
C PRO A 34 -11.22 -8.80 12.06
N THR A 35 -10.03 -9.35 12.24
CA THR A 35 -8.78 -8.63 12.45
C THR A 35 -8.04 -8.25 11.17
N THR A 36 -8.52 -8.71 10.01
CA THR A 36 -8.15 -8.15 8.70
C THR A 36 -8.91 -6.85 8.50
N MET A 37 -8.19 -5.73 8.55
CA MET A 37 -8.78 -4.39 8.69
C MET A 37 -9.03 -3.73 7.34
N THR A 38 -8.07 -3.82 6.42
CA THR A 38 -8.11 -3.11 5.13
C THR A 38 -7.36 -3.88 4.03
N TYR A 39 -7.91 -3.84 2.81
CA TYR A 39 -7.21 -4.13 1.55
C TYR A 39 -7.43 -2.98 0.58
N TYR A 40 -6.35 -2.49 -0.04
CA TYR A 40 -6.41 -1.64 -1.23
C TYR A 40 -5.56 -2.27 -2.33
N PHE A 41 -6.20 -2.67 -3.44
CA PHE A 41 -5.53 -3.25 -4.59
C PHE A 41 -5.44 -2.25 -5.74
N GLY A 42 -4.23 -2.03 -6.25
CA GLY A 42 -3.92 -1.07 -7.28
C GLY A 42 -3.35 -1.70 -8.54
N ILE A 43 -4.00 -1.48 -9.68
CA ILE A 43 -3.46 -1.77 -11.01
C ILE A 43 -2.56 -0.61 -11.45
N PRO A 44 -1.33 -0.85 -11.94
CA PRO A 44 -0.49 0.22 -12.47
C PRO A 44 -1.21 1.06 -13.52
N LEU A 45 -0.98 2.37 -13.50
CA LEU A 45 -1.60 3.29 -14.47
C LEU A 45 -1.39 2.89 -15.94
N ASP A 46 -0.28 2.23 -16.25
CA ASP A 46 0.03 1.77 -17.61
C ASP A 46 -1.01 0.74 -18.15
N TYR A 47 -1.77 0.12 -17.25
CA TYR A 47 -2.84 -0.82 -17.55
C TYR A 47 -4.23 -0.25 -17.25
N ALA A 48 -4.36 1.05 -16.97
CA ALA A 48 -5.61 1.65 -16.48
C ALA A 48 -6.82 1.43 -17.41
N ASP A 49 -6.59 1.35 -18.73
CA ASP A 49 -7.64 1.16 -19.74
C ASP A 49 -7.95 -0.33 -20.00
N ASP A 50 -7.11 -1.25 -19.52
CA ASP A 50 -7.26 -2.69 -19.74
C ASP A 50 -6.55 -3.50 -18.64
N PHE A 51 -7.25 -3.70 -17.52
CA PHE A 51 -6.70 -4.42 -16.36
C PHE A 51 -6.35 -5.87 -16.68
N HIS A 52 -7.00 -6.50 -17.66
CA HIS A 52 -6.80 -7.90 -18.02
C HIS A 52 -5.36 -8.18 -18.49
N LYS A 53 -4.68 -7.16 -19.02
CA LYS A 53 -3.29 -7.25 -19.48
C LYS A 53 -2.26 -6.97 -18.40
N THR A 54 -2.69 -6.62 -17.19
CA THR A 54 -1.74 -6.24 -16.14
C THR A 54 -0.83 -7.41 -15.78
N THR A 55 0.47 -7.12 -15.69
CA THR A 55 1.49 -8.08 -15.24
C THR A 55 1.86 -7.88 -13.77
N SER A 56 1.28 -6.89 -13.10
CA SER A 56 1.53 -6.65 -11.69
C SER A 56 0.36 -5.93 -11.02
N MET A 57 0.19 -6.11 -9.73
CA MET A 57 -0.75 -5.34 -8.91
C MET A 57 -0.12 -5.05 -7.56
N LEU A 58 -0.37 -3.85 -7.03
CA LEU A 58 -0.07 -3.51 -5.66
C LEU A 58 -1.18 -4.04 -4.76
N ALA A 59 -0.84 -4.72 -3.67
CA ALA A 59 -1.73 -4.94 -2.54
C ALA A 59 -1.20 -4.19 -1.32
N PHE A 60 -2.01 -3.33 -0.74
CA PHE A 60 -1.75 -2.72 0.56
C PHE A 60 -2.76 -3.25 1.58
N GLU A 61 -2.25 -3.79 2.68
CA GLU A 61 -3.04 -4.56 3.63
C GLU A 61 -2.75 -4.12 5.06
N VAL A 62 -3.80 -4.11 5.89
CA VAL A 62 -3.72 -3.71 7.29
C VAL A 62 -4.33 -4.78 8.17
N TYR A 63 -3.60 -5.17 9.21
CA TYR A 63 -4.03 -6.15 10.21
C TYR A 63 -4.04 -5.53 11.61
N GLY A 64 -4.92 -6.04 12.49
CA GLY A 64 -5.16 -5.50 13.83
C GLY A 64 -3.91 -5.49 14.72
N CYS A 65 -3.22 -6.63 14.80
CA CYS A 65 -2.09 -6.87 15.69
C CYS A 65 -0.74 -6.91 14.95
N ARG A 66 0.28 -6.32 15.57
CA ARG A 66 1.68 -6.29 15.11
C ARG A 66 2.41 -7.62 15.32
N GLU A 67 2.02 -8.41 16.33
CA GLU A 67 2.77 -9.57 16.83
C GLU A 67 2.54 -10.85 16.01
N HIS A 68 2.52 -10.74 14.68
CA HIS A 68 2.42 -11.86 13.75
C HIS A 68 1.14 -12.72 13.82
N LYS A 69 0.25 -12.54 14.80
CA LYS A 69 -0.94 -13.38 14.97
C LYS A 69 -1.98 -13.26 13.85
N ASP A 70 -2.36 -12.04 13.50
CA ASP A 70 -3.46 -11.83 12.54
C ASP A 70 -3.05 -12.23 11.12
N LEU A 71 -1.86 -11.83 10.68
CA LEU A 71 -1.34 -12.23 9.37
C LEU A 71 -0.89 -13.70 9.39
N TYR A 72 0.04 -14.08 10.26
CA TYR A 72 0.72 -15.36 10.14
C TYR A 72 -0.01 -16.52 10.82
N GLU A 73 -0.74 -16.33 11.92
CA GLU A 73 -1.47 -17.43 12.56
C GLU A 73 -2.91 -17.58 12.06
N THR A 74 -3.51 -16.47 11.60
CA THR A 74 -4.92 -16.45 11.16
C THR A 74 -5.04 -16.40 9.65
N HIS A 75 -4.66 -15.30 9.01
CA HIS A 75 -4.90 -15.08 7.59
C HIS A 75 -4.14 -16.08 6.70
N LEU A 76 -2.81 -16.19 6.88
CA LEU A 76 -1.95 -17.07 6.07
C LEU A 76 -2.20 -18.56 6.30
N ASN A 77 -2.83 -18.91 7.42
CA ASN A 77 -3.13 -20.30 7.80
C ASN A 77 -4.64 -20.63 7.68
N SER A 78 -5.46 -19.73 7.14
CA SER A 78 -6.88 -20.01 6.96
C SER A 78 -7.11 -21.04 5.85
N PRO A 79 -8.18 -21.87 5.91
CA PRO A 79 -8.47 -22.83 4.86
C PRO A 79 -8.65 -22.18 3.48
N ALA A 80 -9.24 -20.98 3.44
CA ALA A 80 -9.43 -20.23 2.20
C ALA A 80 -8.08 -19.76 1.63
N MET A 81 -7.17 -19.29 2.48
CA MET A 81 -5.82 -18.95 2.05
C MET A 81 -5.05 -20.17 1.57
N GLY A 82 -5.18 -21.33 2.25
CA GLY A 82 -4.59 -22.59 1.77
C GLY A 82 -5.04 -22.97 0.35
N LYS A 83 -6.33 -22.78 0.04
CA LYS A 83 -6.85 -22.94 -1.33
C LYS A 83 -6.23 -21.92 -2.29
N PHE A 84 -6.21 -20.64 -1.92
CA PHE A 84 -5.62 -19.57 -2.74
C PHE A 84 -4.14 -19.85 -3.08
N LEU A 85 -3.32 -20.18 -2.07
CA LEU A 85 -1.90 -20.48 -2.22
C LEU A 85 -1.62 -21.77 -3.00
N SER A 86 -2.60 -22.67 -3.14
CA SER A 86 -2.47 -23.84 -4.01
C SER A 86 -2.68 -23.54 -5.50
N ILE A 87 -3.34 -22.42 -5.81
CA ILE A 87 -3.71 -22.03 -7.19
C ILE A 87 -2.70 -21.01 -7.74
N VAL A 88 -2.45 -19.97 -6.96
CA VAL A 88 -1.72 -18.76 -7.39
C VAL A 88 -0.29 -19.01 -7.93
N PRO A 89 0.52 -19.94 -7.38
CA PRO A 89 1.87 -20.15 -7.90
C PRO A 89 1.95 -20.54 -9.39
N GLY A 90 0.87 -21.09 -9.96
CA GLY A 90 0.79 -21.37 -11.41
C GLY A 90 0.60 -20.12 -12.28
N HIS A 91 0.29 -18.97 -11.68
CA HIS A 91 -0.16 -17.74 -12.33
C HIS A 91 0.72 -16.52 -11.98
N THR A 92 1.69 -16.68 -11.08
CA THR A 92 2.61 -15.61 -10.66
C THR A 92 4.06 -15.92 -11.03
N THR A 93 4.85 -14.86 -11.18
CA THR A 93 6.30 -14.95 -11.47
C THR A 93 7.16 -14.92 -10.22
N THR A 94 6.56 -14.61 -9.07
CA THR A 94 7.17 -14.61 -7.75
C THR A 94 6.28 -15.36 -6.77
N ASP A 95 6.86 -15.77 -5.64
CA ASP A 95 6.08 -16.08 -4.43
C ASP A 95 5.37 -14.81 -3.91
N LEU A 96 4.86 -14.85 -2.68
CA LEU A 96 4.34 -13.69 -1.99
C LEU A 96 5.48 -12.67 -1.78
N ASP A 97 5.60 -11.68 -2.68
CA ASP A 97 6.57 -10.58 -2.59
C ASP A 97 6.07 -9.57 -1.54
N LEU A 98 6.28 -9.93 -0.27
CA LEU A 98 5.79 -9.21 0.90
C LEU A 98 6.84 -8.27 1.46
N SER A 99 6.41 -7.07 1.87
CA SER A 99 7.22 -6.12 2.62
C SER A 99 6.45 -5.59 3.83
N HIS A 100 7.12 -5.57 4.98
CA HIS A 100 6.54 -5.28 6.29
C HIS A 100 6.92 -3.90 6.80
N TYR A 101 5.94 -3.22 7.37
CA TYR A 101 6.10 -1.84 7.78
C TYR A 101 5.40 -1.53 9.11
N GLU A 102 5.95 -0.55 9.82
CA GLU A 102 5.26 0.18 10.86
C GLU A 102 4.94 1.60 10.40
N ALA A 103 3.75 2.10 10.75
CA ALA A 103 3.40 3.48 10.50
C ALA A 103 4.19 4.39 11.47
N VAL A 104 4.91 5.37 10.91
CA VAL A 104 5.66 6.38 11.68
C VAL A 104 4.94 7.72 11.73
N ALA A 105 4.03 7.96 10.79
CA ALA A 105 3.15 9.11 10.72
C ALA A 105 2.01 8.86 9.73
N GLY A 106 0.96 9.68 9.78
CA GLY A 106 -0.11 9.66 8.80
C GLY A 106 -1.50 9.38 9.36
N PHE A 107 -2.44 9.18 8.45
CA PHE A 107 -3.81 8.74 8.67
C PHE A 107 -4.22 7.78 7.55
N LEU A 108 -4.85 6.67 7.94
CA LEU A 108 -5.25 5.63 7.00
C LEU A 108 -6.42 6.09 6.14
N ASP A 109 -7.41 6.74 6.74
CA ASP A 109 -8.52 7.39 6.04
C ASP A 109 -8.80 8.73 6.71
N ARG A 110 -9.42 9.64 5.95
CA ARG A 110 -10.03 10.82 6.54
C ARG A 110 -11.18 10.38 7.45
N GLU A 111 -11.32 11.07 8.57
CA GLU A 111 -12.37 10.76 9.53
C GLU A 111 -13.75 10.84 8.87
N GLY A 112 -14.51 9.75 8.93
CA GLY A 112 -15.85 9.65 8.33
C GLY A 112 -15.88 9.44 6.81
N ASP A 113 -14.73 9.37 6.13
CA ASP A 113 -14.66 9.18 4.68
C ASP A 113 -13.98 7.86 4.32
N LYS A 114 -14.78 6.94 3.77
CA LYS A 114 -14.37 5.58 3.38
C LYS A 114 -14.46 5.36 1.88
N GLN A 115 -14.54 6.45 1.11
CA GLN A 115 -14.74 6.35 -0.32
C GLN A 115 -13.56 5.67 -1.03
N GLU A 116 -13.86 4.99 -2.14
CA GLU A 116 -12.83 4.51 -3.04
C GLU A 116 -12.07 5.69 -3.65
N CYS A 117 -10.74 5.60 -3.69
CA CYS A 117 -9.91 6.65 -4.29
C CYS A 117 -9.94 6.53 -5.81
N ALA A 118 -9.68 7.61 -6.55
CA ALA A 118 -9.46 7.49 -7.99
C ALA A 118 -8.03 7.02 -8.30
N ILE A 119 -7.05 7.39 -7.45
CA ILE A 119 -5.65 7.11 -7.69
C ILE A 119 -4.89 6.89 -6.39
N MET A 120 -3.94 5.97 -6.44
CA MET A 120 -2.98 5.68 -5.39
C MET A 120 -1.59 6.11 -5.85
N LEU A 121 -0.80 6.66 -4.94
CA LEU A 121 0.60 6.95 -5.13
C LEU A 121 1.41 6.17 -4.09
N ASP A 122 2.34 5.38 -4.57
CA ASP A 122 3.29 4.64 -3.77
C ASP A 122 4.71 5.16 -4.02
N ILE A 123 5.42 5.52 -2.96
CA ILE A 123 6.79 6.00 -3.02
C ILE A 123 7.65 5.19 -2.06
N ARG A 124 8.53 4.34 -2.61
CA ARG A 124 9.53 3.57 -1.88
C ARG A 124 10.83 4.36 -1.86
N ILE A 125 11.41 4.52 -0.66
CA ILE A 125 12.60 5.33 -0.43
C ILE A 125 13.67 4.46 0.21
N ALA A 126 14.82 4.33 -0.46
CA ALA A 126 16.00 3.72 0.12
C ALA A 126 16.93 4.83 0.63
N CYS A 127 17.21 4.84 1.93
CA CYS A 127 18.11 5.82 2.53
C CYS A 127 19.56 5.33 2.47
N LYS A 128 20.53 6.25 2.55
CA LYS A 128 21.96 5.91 2.46
C LYS A 128 22.46 5.02 3.62
N CYS A 129 21.84 5.16 4.80
CA CYS A 129 22.13 4.38 6.01
C CYS A 129 21.00 4.55 7.04
N ALA A 130 21.05 3.80 8.14
CA ALA A 130 20.06 3.87 9.21
C ALA A 130 19.90 5.27 9.84
N ALA A 131 21.01 6.00 10.02
CA ALA A 131 20.97 7.37 10.53
C ALA A 131 20.30 8.34 9.54
N ALA A 132 20.50 8.13 8.24
CA ALA A 132 19.82 8.89 7.20
C ALA A 132 18.31 8.58 7.19
N ARG A 133 17.93 7.29 7.32
CA ARG A 133 16.52 6.90 7.47
C ARG A 133 15.85 7.58 8.66
N ALA A 134 16.51 7.63 9.81
CA ALA A 134 15.96 8.29 11.00
C ALA A 134 15.64 9.78 10.75
N ARG A 135 16.48 10.49 9.99
CA ARG A 135 16.23 11.88 9.59
C ARG A 135 15.07 12.00 8.60
N VAL A 136 15.03 11.13 7.59
CA VAL A 136 13.92 11.09 6.62
C VAL A 136 12.58 10.81 7.32
N VAL A 137 12.53 9.83 8.23
CA VAL A 137 11.34 9.51 9.04
C VAL A 137 10.90 10.72 9.87
N LYS A 138 11.83 11.43 10.51
CA LYS A 138 11.52 12.66 11.25
C LYS A 138 10.90 13.74 10.34
N ASN A 139 11.40 13.88 9.11
CA ASN A 139 10.84 14.83 8.15
C ASN A 139 9.45 14.38 7.66
N MET A 140 9.21 13.07 7.48
CA MET A 140 7.90 12.52 7.15
C MET A 140 6.86 12.81 8.24
N GLN A 141 7.26 12.70 9.51
CA GLN A 141 6.40 13.07 10.65
C GLN A 141 5.98 14.54 10.61
N GLY A 142 6.89 15.44 10.23
CA GLY A 142 6.58 16.86 10.02
C GLY A 142 5.61 17.09 8.86
N LEU A 143 5.75 16.33 7.77
CA LEU A 143 4.91 16.43 6.58
C LEU A 143 3.44 16.08 6.86
N THR A 144 3.16 15.07 7.70
CA THR A 144 1.78 14.67 8.03
C THR A 144 0.92 15.83 8.55
N SER A 145 1.48 16.67 9.41
CA SER A 145 0.77 17.81 9.98
C SER A 145 0.37 18.83 8.92
N ALA A 146 1.24 19.08 7.95
CA ALA A 146 0.96 19.98 6.82
C ALA A 146 -0.13 19.40 5.90
N VAL A 147 -0.04 18.10 5.59
CA VAL A 147 -0.98 17.40 4.72
C VAL A 147 -2.39 17.32 5.33
N LYS A 148 -2.51 17.09 6.64
CA LYS A 148 -3.81 17.04 7.33
C LYS A 148 -4.52 18.39 7.38
N GLY A 149 -3.77 19.50 7.37
CA GLY A 149 -4.31 20.86 7.38
C GLY A 149 -4.79 21.37 6.02
N ALA A 150 -4.56 20.62 4.94
CA ALA A 150 -4.94 21.04 3.58
C ALA A 150 -6.42 20.74 3.30
N GLU A 151 -7.18 21.78 2.92
CA GLU A 151 -8.62 21.72 2.59
C GLU A 151 -8.94 20.67 1.51
N LEU A 152 -8.02 20.46 0.55
CA LEU A 152 -8.10 19.46 -0.52
C LEU A 152 -6.91 18.48 -0.48
N GLY A 153 -6.57 18.00 0.72
CA GLY A 153 -5.56 16.97 0.92
C GLY A 153 -5.95 15.55 0.43
N PRO A 154 -5.10 14.55 0.69
CA PRO A 154 -5.35 13.17 0.32
C PRO A 154 -6.39 12.49 1.21
N LEU A 155 -7.02 11.44 0.69
CA LEU A 155 -7.93 10.53 1.41
C LEU A 155 -7.16 9.64 2.39
N THR A 156 -5.93 9.29 2.04
CA THR A 156 -4.97 8.58 2.88
C THR A 156 -3.63 9.24 2.74
N PHE A 157 -2.93 9.44 3.84
CA PHE A 157 -1.51 9.74 3.81
C PHE A 157 -0.84 8.92 4.88
N MET A 158 -0.03 7.94 4.47
CA MET A 158 0.70 7.10 5.40
C MET A 158 2.19 7.19 5.13
N ALA A 159 2.96 7.35 6.19
CA ALA A 159 4.41 7.27 6.17
C ALA A 159 4.87 6.09 7.01
N PHE A 160 5.84 5.34 6.49
CA PHE A 160 6.26 4.07 7.07
C PHE A 160 7.78 3.95 7.22
N SER A 161 8.17 3.20 8.24
CA SER A 161 9.52 2.62 8.36
C SER A 161 9.44 1.13 8.07
N SER A 162 10.38 0.62 7.27
CA SER A 162 10.47 -0.81 6.98
C SER A 162 10.88 -1.58 8.25
N LEU A 163 10.27 -2.75 8.42
CA LEU A 163 10.63 -3.74 9.44
C LEU A 163 11.59 -4.80 8.89
N ASP A 164 11.74 -4.90 7.56
CA ASP A 164 12.59 -5.90 6.90
C ASP A 164 14.05 -5.46 6.79
N ASN A 165 14.33 -4.16 6.87
CA ASN A 165 15.68 -3.61 6.90
C ASN A 165 15.72 -2.25 7.60
N ASP A 166 16.93 -1.73 7.82
CA ASP A 166 17.20 -0.51 8.58
C ASP A 166 17.35 0.77 7.73
N ILE A 167 17.16 0.69 6.40
CA ILE A 167 17.38 1.82 5.47
C ILE A 167 16.14 2.24 4.68
N ASN A 168 15.11 1.40 4.58
CA ASN A 168 13.93 1.69 3.77
C ASN A 168 12.84 2.42 4.55
N ALA A 169 12.22 3.38 3.87
CA ALA A 169 11.01 4.08 4.26
C ALA A 169 10.01 4.10 3.09
N ARG A 170 8.74 4.40 3.35
CA ARG A 170 7.70 4.41 2.31
C ARG A 170 6.66 5.48 2.58
N LEU A 171 6.15 6.12 1.53
CA LEU A 171 4.94 6.93 1.56
C LEU A 171 3.87 6.23 0.71
N PHE A 172 2.65 6.17 1.23
CA PHE A 172 1.49 5.69 0.49
C PHE A 172 0.35 6.69 0.62
N VAL A 173 -0.26 7.04 -0.51
CA VAL A 173 -1.23 8.12 -0.60
C VAL A 173 -2.40 7.68 -1.46
N ARG A 174 -3.63 7.93 -1.01
CA ARG A 174 -4.86 7.79 -1.82
C ARG A 174 -5.46 9.16 -2.09
N LEU A 175 -5.87 9.42 -3.33
CA LEU A 175 -6.34 10.73 -3.78
C LEU A 175 -7.63 10.61 -4.59
N GLU A 176 -8.45 11.66 -4.54
CA GLU A 176 -9.76 11.73 -5.19
C GLU A 176 -9.70 11.83 -6.72
N SER A 177 -8.57 12.26 -7.29
CA SER A 177 -8.40 12.43 -8.73
C SER A 177 -6.92 12.53 -9.14
N THR A 178 -6.65 12.42 -10.44
CA THR A 178 -5.33 12.68 -11.03
C THR A 178 -4.88 14.13 -10.81
N GLU A 179 -5.80 15.10 -10.87
CA GLU A 179 -5.51 16.51 -10.57
C GLU A 179 -5.13 16.70 -9.10
N ALA A 180 -5.77 15.96 -8.18
CA ALA A 180 -5.38 15.94 -6.78
C ALA A 180 -3.97 15.37 -6.60
N LEU A 181 -3.61 14.30 -7.34
CA LEU A 181 -2.25 13.78 -7.37
C LEU A 181 -1.24 14.83 -7.82
N GLU A 182 -1.50 15.50 -8.94
CA GLU A 182 -0.60 16.53 -9.46
C GLU A 182 -0.41 17.69 -8.48
N ARG A 183 -1.49 18.17 -7.86
CA ARG A 183 -1.44 19.20 -6.82
C ARG A 183 -0.64 18.73 -5.61
N PHE A 184 -0.87 17.50 -5.16
CA PHE A 184 -0.18 16.92 -4.01
C PHE A 184 1.33 16.86 -4.25
N VAL A 185 1.79 16.25 -5.35
CA VAL A 185 3.23 16.07 -5.60
C VAL A 185 3.95 17.38 -5.93
N ARG A 186 3.23 18.39 -6.44
CA ARG A 186 3.77 19.74 -6.72
C ARG A 186 3.59 20.72 -5.56
N GLY A 187 2.92 20.31 -4.48
CA GLY A 187 2.64 21.13 -3.32
C GLY A 187 3.92 21.56 -2.60
N GLN A 188 3.91 22.77 -2.01
CA GLN A 188 5.10 23.32 -1.35
C GLN A 188 5.61 22.41 -0.22
N ASP A 189 4.72 21.79 0.55
CA ASP A 189 5.13 20.90 1.65
C ASP A 189 5.90 19.67 1.16
N MET A 190 5.45 19.07 0.04
CA MET A 190 6.18 17.98 -0.62
C MET A 190 7.53 18.46 -1.17
N LEU A 191 7.57 19.64 -1.81
CA LEU A 191 8.82 20.20 -2.33
C LEU A 191 9.84 20.50 -1.22
N VAL A 192 9.38 21.04 -0.09
CA VAL A 192 10.21 21.30 1.09
C VAL A 192 10.72 19.98 1.67
N PHE A 193 9.86 18.98 1.83
CA PHE A 193 10.23 17.64 2.29
C PHE A 193 11.35 17.03 1.43
N TRP A 194 11.21 17.05 0.10
CA TRP A 194 12.22 16.50 -0.80
C TRP A 194 13.56 17.23 -0.72
N ARG A 195 13.52 18.57 -0.63
CA ARG A 195 14.75 19.37 -0.48
C ARG A 195 15.47 19.07 0.83
N GLN A 196 14.73 18.88 1.92
CA GLN A 196 15.30 18.54 3.22
C GLN A 196 15.89 17.12 3.26
N CYS A 197 15.31 16.17 2.52
CA CYS A 197 15.73 14.77 2.55
C CYS A 197 16.78 14.41 1.49
N ARG A 198 17.06 15.29 0.52
CA ARG A 198 17.89 14.99 -0.67
C ARG A 198 19.22 14.32 -0.34
N GLU A 199 19.93 14.82 0.67
CA GLU A 199 21.26 14.30 1.03
C GLU A 199 21.21 12.98 1.80
N ASP A 200 20.03 12.56 2.27
CA ASP A 200 19.82 11.34 3.07
C ASP A 200 19.33 10.16 2.22
N ILE A 201 18.80 10.43 1.03
CA ILE A 201 18.19 9.44 0.14
C ILE A 201 19.22 8.90 -0.85
N ALA A 202 19.25 7.58 -1.04
CA ALA A 202 20.06 6.90 -2.05
C ALA A 202 19.27 6.69 -3.35
N SER A 203 18.03 6.23 -3.25
CA SER A 203 17.14 6.04 -4.40
C SER A 203 15.67 6.21 -4.00
N ILE A 204 14.84 6.51 -5.00
CA ILE A 204 13.38 6.59 -4.90
C ILE A 204 12.78 5.80 -6.06
N GLU A 205 11.82 4.94 -5.75
CA GLU A 205 10.93 4.32 -6.72
C GLU A 205 9.51 4.82 -6.45
N SER A 206 8.85 5.36 -7.47
CA SER A 206 7.51 5.92 -7.36
C SER A 206 6.63 5.30 -8.43
N ARG A 207 5.43 4.86 -8.04
CA ARG A 207 4.45 4.35 -8.98
C ARG A 207 3.04 4.75 -8.57
N SER A 208 2.20 5.01 -9.56
CA SER A 208 0.78 5.29 -9.36
C SER A 208 -0.08 4.14 -9.85
N TYR A 209 -1.19 3.93 -9.15
CA TYR A 209 -2.12 2.84 -9.40
C TYR A 209 -3.55 3.34 -9.37
N VAL A 210 -4.43 2.68 -10.12
CA VAL A 210 -5.89 2.84 -10.04
C VAL A 210 -6.49 1.66 -9.29
N PRO A 211 -7.60 1.84 -8.54
CA PRO A 211 -8.28 0.71 -7.91
C PRO A 211 -8.72 -0.32 -8.96
N ASN A 212 -8.66 -1.60 -8.59
CA ASN A 212 -9.09 -2.69 -9.46
C ASN A 212 -10.59 -3.03 -9.35
N GLY A 213 -11.34 -2.34 -8.48
CA GLY A 213 -12.78 -2.53 -8.25
C GLY A 213 -13.16 -3.80 -7.47
N LYS A 214 -12.20 -4.62 -7.03
CA LYS A 214 -12.43 -5.90 -6.32
C LYS A 214 -11.63 -6.07 -5.03
N GLY A 215 -10.56 -5.30 -4.84
CA GLY A 215 -9.70 -5.33 -3.65
C GLY A 215 -9.95 -4.17 -2.70
N TRP A 216 -11.22 -3.93 -2.37
CA TRP A 216 -11.63 -2.90 -1.42
C TRP A 216 -12.26 -3.54 -0.18
N LEU A 217 -11.49 -3.63 0.90
CA LEU A 217 -11.97 -4.05 2.22
C LEU A 217 -11.70 -2.92 3.21
N HIS A 218 -12.70 -2.55 4.00
CA HIS A 218 -12.57 -1.49 5.01
C HIS A 218 -13.42 -1.78 6.25
N ARG A 219 -12.77 -2.10 7.38
CA ARG A 219 -13.45 -2.37 8.66
C ARG A 219 -13.09 -1.40 9.78
N GLY A 220 -12.12 -0.52 9.58
CA GLY A 220 -11.67 0.46 10.56
C GLY A 220 -12.45 1.77 10.56
N THR A 221 -12.24 2.57 11.59
CA THR A 221 -12.49 4.02 11.62
C THR A 221 -11.17 4.73 11.80
#